data_AF-A0AAU3EI60-F1
#
_entry.id   AF-A0AAU3EI60-F1
#
_cell.length_a   1.000
_cell.length_b   1.000
_cell.length_c   1.000
_cell.angle_alpha   90.00
_cell.angle_beta   90.00
_cell.angle_gamma   90.00
#
_symmetry.space_group_name_H-M   'P 1'
#
loop_
_entity.id
_entity.type
_entity.pdbx_description
1 polymer ?
#
loop_
_entity_poly.entity_id
_entity_poly.type
_entity_poly.pdbx_seq_one_letter_code
_entity_poly.pdbx_strand_id
1 'polypeptide(L)'
;MGIPEQDRLDYVCRQDMNEIERAVTDIKAAMKRVDAMMPHTWIGKKADTWRTDHEGRMKRLKTLFDSFPAEENRLVDEAQKKQSAQDRKMHGAS
;
A
#
# COMPACT_ATOMS: atom_id res chain seq x y z
N MET A 1 -30.59 5.19 -14.51
CA MET A 1 -29.85 6.04 -13.55
C MET A 1 -28.54 5.35 -13.28
N GLY A 2 -27.41 6.03 -13.49
CA GLY A 2 -26.08 5.43 -13.29
C GLY A 2 -25.76 5.23 -11.80
N ILE A 3 -24.84 4.31 -11.51
CA ILE A 3 -24.30 4.08 -10.17
C ILE A 3 -23.66 5.40 -9.67
N PRO A 4 -23.97 5.87 -8.44
CA PRO A 4 -23.33 7.02 -7.82
C PRO A 4 -21.80 6.89 -7.86
N GLU A 5 -21.09 8.00 -8.05
CA GLU A 5 -19.63 7.99 -8.23
C GLU A 5 -18.89 7.34 -7.05
N GLN A 6 -19.39 7.54 -5.82
CA GLN A 6 -18.85 6.90 -4.61
C GLN A 6 -19.02 5.37 -4.57
N ASP A 7 -19.99 4.83 -5.31
CA ASP A 7 -20.29 3.40 -5.37
C ASP A 7 -19.57 2.71 -6.56
N ARG A 8 -18.81 3.48 -7.35
CA ARG A 8 -18.01 2.89 -8.43
C ARG A 8 -16.79 2.18 -7.86
N LEU A 9 -16.52 0.99 -8.37
CA LEU A 9 -15.47 0.11 -7.85
C LEU A 9 -14.07 0.74 -7.97
N ASP A 10 -13.85 1.61 -8.96
CA ASP A 10 -12.60 2.34 -9.12
C ASP A 10 -12.41 3.42 -8.04
N TYR A 11 -13.48 4.10 -7.65
CA TYR A 11 -13.44 5.09 -6.56
C TYR A 11 -13.13 4.43 -5.21
N VAL A 12 -13.82 3.35 -4.87
CA VAL A 12 -13.58 2.60 -3.63
C VAL A 12 -12.16 2.03 -3.60
N CYS A 13 -11.69 1.46 -4.71
CA CYS A 13 -10.33 0.95 -4.84
C CYS A 13 -9.27 2.03 -4.58
N ARG A 14 -9.44 3.23 -5.16
CA ARG A 14 -8.54 4.36 -4.91
C ARG A 14 -8.58 4.84 -3.46
N GLN A 15 -9.76 4.82 -2.83
CA GLN A 15 -9.89 5.21 -1.43
C GLN A 15 -9.12 4.25 -0.51
N ASP A 16 -9.31 2.94 -0.67
CA ASP A 16 -8.61 1.93 0.11
C ASP A 16 -7.09 2.02 -0.05
N MET A 17 -6.62 2.28 -1.27
CA MET A 17 -5.20 2.44 -1.56
C MET A 17 -4.60 3.71 -0.94
N ASN A 18 -5.33 4.82 -0.93
CA ASN A 18 -4.91 6.02 -0.19
C ASN A 18 -4.76 5.74 1.32
N GLU A 19 -5.64 4.93 1.92
CA GLU A 19 -5.50 4.54 3.33
C GLU A 19 -4.28 3.65 3.57
N ILE A 20 -3.97 2.75 2.63
CA ILE A 20 -2.73 1.95 2.66
C ILE A 20 -1.50 2.85 2.60
N GLU A 21 -1.46 3.85 1.70
CA GLU A 21 -0.34 4.78 1.59
C GLU A 21 -0.11 5.61 2.87
N ARG A 22 -1.18 6.02 3.54
CA ARG A 22 -1.11 6.69 4.85
C ARG A 22 -0.52 5.77 5.91
N ALA A 23 -1.02 4.54 6.02
CA ALA A 23 -0.50 3.55 6.97
C ALA A 23 1.00 3.26 6.72
N VAL A 24 1.41 3.15 5.45
CA VAL A 24 2.82 3.00 5.05
C VAL A 24 3.67 4.19 5.51
N THR A 25 3.14 5.39 5.38
CA THR A 25 3.82 6.62 5.82
C THR A 25 4.01 6.64 7.33
N ASP A 26 2.99 6.27 8.09
CA ASP A 26 3.06 6.19 9.56
C ASP A 26 4.08 5.14 10.03
N ILE A 27 4.12 3.98 9.38
CA ILE A 27 5.12 2.94 9.66
C ILE A 27 6.53 3.46 9.38
N LYS A 28 6.76 4.10 8.22
CA LYS A 28 8.06 4.71 7.88
C LYS A 28 8.48 5.77 8.91
N ALA A 29 7.53 6.56 9.42
CA ALA A 29 7.79 7.56 10.45
C ALA A 29 8.15 6.92 11.80
N ALA A 30 7.41 5.89 12.23
CA ALA A 30 7.71 5.14 13.45
C ALA A 30 9.10 4.50 13.39
N MET A 31 9.48 3.94 12.25
CA MET A 31 10.82 3.36 12.04
C MET A 31 11.94 4.39 12.21
N LYS A 32 11.81 5.57 11.59
CA LYS A 32 12.79 6.65 11.76
C LYS A 32 12.99 7.05 13.23
N ARG A 33 11.93 6.97 14.05
CA ARG A 33 12.04 7.24 15.50
C ARG A 33 12.87 6.18 16.22
N VAL A 34 12.72 4.90 15.83
CA VAL A 34 13.56 3.81 16.37
C VAL A 34 15.02 4.02 15.98
N ASP A 35 15.29 4.35 14.71
CA ASP A 35 16.64 4.62 14.21
C ASP A 35 17.34 5.73 15.01
N ALA A 36 16.61 6.80 15.32
CA ALA A 36 17.12 7.92 16.10
C ALA A 36 17.50 7.55 17.55
N MET A 37 16.97 6.46 18.11
CA MET A 37 17.27 6.01 19.48
C MET A 37 18.50 5.09 19.57
N MET A 38 18.95 4.50 18.45
CA MET A 38 20.06 3.56 18.43
C MET A 38 21.44 4.12 18.86
N PRO A 39 21.86 5.35 18.50
CA PRO A 39 23.26 5.77 18.71
C PRO A 39 23.65 5.99 20.18
N HIS A 40 22.71 5.97 21.12
CA HIS A 40 23.01 6.34 22.52
C HIS A 40 23.17 5.17 23.48
N THR A 41 22.79 3.95 23.10
CA THR A 41 22.76 2.81 24.05
C THR A 41 23.31 1.50 23.48
N TRP A 42 23.61 1.43 22.19
CA TRP A 42 23.84 0.17 21.48
C TRP A 42 25.25 0.14 20.87
N ILE A 43 26.24 -0.26 21.69
CA ILE A 43 27.65 -0.33 21.32
C ILE A 43 28.13 -1.79 21.33
N GLY A 44 28.94 -2.16 20.33
CA GLY A 44 29.63 -3.44 20.24
C GLY A 44 29.01 -4.41 19.23
N LYS A 45 29.71 -5.53 18.98
CA LYS A 45 29.42 -6.44 17.86
C LYS A 45 27.96 -6.93 17.80
N LYS A 46 27.32 -7.19 18.96
CA LYS A 46 25.91 -7.62 19.01
C LYS A 46 24.95 -6.52 18.54
N ALA A 47 25.21 -5.27 18.92
CA ALA A 47 24.43 -4.12 18.47
C ALA A 47 24.59 -3.91 16.96
N ASP A 48 25.82 -4.03 16.43
CA ASP A 48 26.08 -3.93 14.99
C ASP A 48 25.37 -5.03 14.18
N THR A 49 25.39 -6.27 14.66
CA THR A 49 24.65 -7.38 14.04
C THR A 49 23.16 -7.10 14.02
N TRP A 50 22.58 -6.70 15.15
CA TRP A 50 21.15 -6.39 15.18
C TRP A 50 20.81 -5.20 14.26
N ARG A 51 21.64 -4.15 14.22
CA ARG A 51 21.41 -3.00 13.33
C ARG A 51 21.38 -3.42 11.87
N THR A 52 22.32 -4.27 11.47
CA THR A 52 22.35 -4.86 10.11
C THR A 52 21.08 -5.65 9.82
N ASP A 53 20.63 -6.49 10.77
CA ASP A 53 19.39 -7.26 10.63
C ASP A 53 18.15 -6.35 10.55
N HIS A 54 18.12 -5.29 11.36
CA HIS A 54 17.08 -4.28 11.36
C HIS A 54 16.99 -3.60 9.99
N GLU A 55 18.09 -3.04 9.50
CA GLU A 55 18.17 -2.43 8.16
C GLU A 55 17.72 -3.40 7.06
N GLY A 56 18.12 -4.68 7.15
CA GLY A 56 17.68 -5.72 6.22
C GLY A 56 16.16 -5.97 6.25
N ARG A 57 15.55 -6.00 7.44
CA ARG A 57 14.08 -6.11 7.58
C ARG A 57 13.38 -4.87 7.03
N MET A 58 13.94 -3.70 7.27
CA MET A 58 13.37 -2.43 6.82
C MET A 58 13.43 -2.30 5.30
N LYS A 59 14.50 -2.77 4.67
CA LYS A 59 14.61 -2.84 3.22
C LYS A 59 13.53 -3.76 2.62
N ARG A 60 13.32 -4.96 3.20
CA ARG A 60 12.26 -5.88 2.75
C ARG A 60 10.87 -5.27 2.89
N LEU A 61 10.61 -4.59 4.00
CA LEU A 61 9.34 -3.89 4.23
C LEU A 61 9.12 -2.76 3.22
N LYS A 62 10.17 -1.98 2.92
CA LYS A 62 10.12 -0.95 1.87
C LYS A 62 9.79 -1.56 0.51
N THR A 63 10.45 -2.66 0.12
CA THR A 63 10.16 -3.36 -1.14
C THR A 63 8.71 -3.85 -1.22
N LEU A 64 8.15 -4.33 -0.11
CA LEU A 64 6.73 -4.69 -0.06
C LEU A 64 5.85 -3.46 -0.35
N PHE A 65 6.10 -2.34 0.32
CA PHE A 65 5.34 -1.11 0.12
C PHE A 65 5.46 -0.56 -1.31
N ASP A 66 6.66 -0.65 -1.91
CA ASP A 66 6.90 -0.20 -3.27
C ASP A 66 6.13 -1.06 -4.33
N SER A 67 5.63 -2.25 -3.95
CA SER A 67 4.77 -3.07 -4.82
C SER A 67 3.30 -2.66 -4.83
N PHE A 68 2.83 -1.91 -3.83
CA PHE A 68 1.42 -1.57 -3.68
C PHE A 68 0.87 -0.71 -4.82
N PRO A 69 1.57 0.31 -5.36
CA PRO A 69 1.06 1.08 -6.49
C PRO A 69 0.87 0.24 -7.78
N ALA A 70 1.74 -0.76 -8.00
CA ALA A 70 1.58 -1.65 -9.15
C ALA A 70 0.35 -2.56 -8.99
N GLU A 71 0.12 -3.08 -7.79
CA GLU A 71 -1.05 -3.90 -7.49
C GLU A 71 -2.35 -3.08 -7.51
N GLU A 72 -2.31 -1.83 -7.02
CA GLU A 72 -3.43 -0.88 -7.15
C GLU A 72 -3.85 -0.70 -8.59
N ASN A 73 -2.91 -0.36 -9.47
CA ASN A 73 -3.22 -0.12 -10.88
C ASN A 73 -3.86 -1.37 -11.51
N ARG A 74 -3.36 -2.56 -11.15
CA ARG A 74 -3.95 -3.82 -11.62
C ARG A 74 -5.39 -4.01 -11.10
N LEU A 75 -5.65 -3.73 -9.83
CA LEU A 75 -6.98 -3.86 -9.23
C LEU A 75 -7.98 -2.84 -9.80
N VAL A 76 -7.55 -1.59 -10.02
CA VAL A 76 -8.36 -0.55 -10.66
C VAL A 76 -8.72 -0.95 -12.09
N ASP A 77 -7.76 -1.45 -12.87
CA ASP A 77 -8.02 -1.94 -14.23
C ASP A 77 -9.01 -3.12 -14.25
N GLU A 78 -8.86 -4.07 -13.31
CA GLU A 78 -9.80 -5.19 -13.15
C GLU A 78 -11.20 -4.71 -12.76
N ALA A 79 -11.31 -3.73 -11.86
CA ALA A 79 -12.56 -3.12 -11.45
C ALA A 79 -13.28 -2.43 -12.63
N GLN A 80 -12.55 -1.63 -13.41
CA GLN A 80 -13.09 -0.95 -14.59
C GLN A 80 -13.59 -1.94 -15.66
N LYS A 81 -12.86 -3.02 -15.90
CA LYS A 81 -13.28 -4.11 -16.81
C LYS A 81 -14.56 -4.79 -16.33
N LYS A 82 -14.66 -5.10 -15.02
CA LYS A 82 -15.86 -5.71 -14.43
C LYS A 82 -17.07 -4.80 -14.54
N GLN A 83 -16.91 -3.51 -14.25
CA GLN A 83 -17.99 -2.53 -14.33
C GLN A 83 -18.47 -2.37 -15.79
N SER A 84 -17.54 -2.23 -16.74
CA SER A 84 -17.88 -2.20 -18.17
C SER A 84 -18.64 -3.45 -18.65
N ALA A 85 -18.29 -4.63 -18.13
CA ALA A 85 -18.98 -5.87 -18.46
C ALA A 85 -20.39 -5.94 -17.85
N GLN A 86 -20.60 -5.41 -16.64
CA GLN A 86 -21.92 -5.30 -16.01
C GLN A 86 -22.82 -4.32 -16.76
N ASP A 87 -22.29 -3.15 -17.13
CA ASP A 87 -23.05 -2.14 -17.89
C ASP A 87 -23.49 -2.67 -19.25
N ARG A 88 -22.62 -3.41 -19.96
CA ARG A 88 -22.98 -4.07 -21.23
C ARG A 88 -24.10 -5.11 -21.06
N LYS A 89 -24.11 -5.86 -19.96
CA LYS A 89 -25.18 -6.84 -19.68
C LYS A 89 -26.51 -6.14 -19.37
N MET A 90 -26.49 -5.02 -18.65
CA MET A 90 -27.71 -4.25 -18.35
C MET A 90 -28.26 -3.52 -19.58
N HIS A 91 -27.41 -3.07 -20.50
CA HIS A 91 -27.84 -2.32 -21.69
C HIS A 91 -28.04 -3.18 -22.95
N GLY A 92 -27.52 -4.41 -22.99
CA GLY A 92 -27.70 -5.35 -24.11
C GLY A 92 -28.93 -6.26 -23.99
N ALA A 93 -29.67 -6.18 -22.89
CA ALA A 93 -30.96 -6.84 -22.72
C ALA A 93 -32.09 -5.87 -23.14
N SER A 94 -32.25 -5.67 -24.44
CA SER A 94 -33.42 -5.02 -25.05
C SER A 94 -33.73 -5.70 -26.37
#